data_AF-A0A7S2Q7Q5-F1
#
_entry.id   AF-A0A7S2Q7Q5-F1
#
_cell.length_a   1.000
_cell.length_b   1.000
_cell.length_c   1.000
_cell.angle_alpha   90.00
_cell.angle_beta   90.00
_cell.angle_gamma   90.00
#
_symmetry.space_group_name_H-M   'P 1'
#
loop_
_entity.id
_entity.type
_entity.pdbx_description
1 polymer ?
#
loop_
_entity_poly.entity_id
_entity_poly.type
_entity_poly.pdbx_seq_one_letter_code
_entity_poly.pdbx_strand_id
1 'polypeptide(L)'
;AKTMAASACAAGFRVFLMPVDAWKTTKQVEGADGLKKLIEKTKKHPTALWQGAVGAMTATWVGHYPWFYTNNQLREVLPQFDFMYGKYVRNAAIGFASAAVSDTCSNSLRVLKTTRQTALEPISYMDSAKAIIEKEGYAGLFGRGLKTRILTNGIQGALFT
;
A
#
# COMPACT_ATOMS: atom_id res chain seq x y z
N ALA A 1 -17.76 -12.69 -2.40
CA ALA A 1 -18.21 -11.89 -3.56
C ALA A 1 -18.15 -10.37 -3.30
N LYS A 2 -18.92 -9.82 -2.34
CA LYS A 2 -19.00 -8.34 -2.10
C LYS A 2 -17.65 -7.67 -1.84
N THR A 3 -16.83 -8.22 -0.95
CA THR A 3 -15.47 -7.69 -0.64
C THR A 3 -14.53 -7.72 -1.84
N MET A 4 -14.60 -8.77 -2.67
CA MET A 4 -13.74 -8.90 -3.85
C MET A 4 -14.10 -7.86 -4.92
N ALA A 5 -15.39 -7.64 -5.16
CA ALA A 5 -15.87 -6.62 -6.11
C ALA A 5 -15.51 -5.21 -5.63
N ALA A 6 -15.69 -4.91 -4.34
CA ALA A 6 -15.28 -3.64 -3.75
C ALA A 6 -13.77 -3.39 -3.90
N SER A 7 -12.94 -4.40 -3.63
CA SER A 7 -11.49 -4.32 -3.81
C SER A 7 -11.09 -4.09 -5.27
N ALA A 8 -11.79 -4.70 -6.24
CA ALA A 8 -11.54 -4.52 -7.66
C ALA A 8 -11.90 -3.10 -8.14
N CYS A 9 -13.06 -2.57 -7.73
CA CYS A 9 -13.45 -1.19 -8.03
C CYS A 9 -12.47 -0.17 -7.42
N ALA A 10 -12.05 -0.38 -6.17
CA ALA A 10 -11.06 0.47 -5.51
C ALA A 10 -9.70 0.43 -6.22
N ALA A 11 -9.28 -0.73 -6.73
CA ALA A 11 -8.07 -0.87 -7.53
C ALA A 11 -8.21 -0.14 -8.88
N GLY A 12 -9.33 -0.30 -9.59
CA GLY A 12 -9.60 0.40 -10.85
C GLY A 12 -9.59 1.92 -10.69
N PHE A 13 -10.21 2.44 -9.63
CA PHE A 13 -10.23 3.87 -9.35
C PHE A 13 -8.82 4.47 -9.17
N ARG A 14 -7.86 3.70 -8.63
CA ARG A 14 -6.48 4.18 -8.49
C ARG A 14 -5.81 4.49 -9.82
N VAL A 15 -6.20 3.87 -10.93
CA VAL A 15 -5.62 4.14 -12.26
C VAL A 15 -5.84 5.61 -12.67
N PHE A 16 -7.01 6.18 -12.36
CA PHE A 16 -7.31 7.58 -12.64
C PHE A 16 -6.51 8.54 -11.75
N LEU A 17 -6.15 8.11 -10.53
CA LEU A 17 -5.37 8.91 -9.59
C LEU A 17 -3.85 8.78 -9.77
N MET A 18 -3.38 7.85 -10.62
CA MET A 18 -1.96 7.59 -10.84
C MET A 18 -1.13 8.83 -11.22
N PRO A 19 -1.61 9.76 -12.09
CA PRO A 19 -0.84 10.97 -12.40
C PRO A 19 -0.54 11.83 -11.17
N VAL A 20 -1.52 12.00 -10.28
CA VAL A 20 -1.37 12.78 -9.04
C VAL A 20 -0.45 12.04 -8.06
N ASP A 21 -0.61 10.72 -7.97
CA ASP A 21 0.23 9.87 -7.12
C ASP A 21 1.69 9.82 -7.62
N ALA A 22 1.93 9.84 -8.93
CA ALA A 22 3.26 9.94 -9.53
C ALA A 22 3.94 11.26 -9.18
N TRP A 23 3.21 12.37 -9.25
CA TRP A 23 3.72 13.66 -8.81
C TRP A 23 4.09 13.65 -7.32
N LYS A 24 3.17 13.22 -6.46
CA LYS A 24 3.41 13.13 -5.01
C LYS A 24 4.62 12.25 -4.69
N THR A 25 4.67 11.05 -5.26
CA THR A 25 5.71 10.05 -4.96
C THR A 25 7.07 10.51 -5.47
N THR A 26 7.14 11.09 -6.67
CA THR A 26 8.39 11.63 -7.22
C THR A 26 8.90 12.79 -6.37
N LYS A 27 8.02 13.70 -5.94
CA LYS A 27 8.38 14.81 -5.03
C LYS A 27 8.85 14.31 -3.66
N GLN A 28 8.26 13.25 -3.13
CA GLN A 28 8.65 12.67 -1.84
C GLN A 28 10.06 12.07 -1.86
N VAL A 29 10.51 11.53 -3.01
CA VAL A 29 11.83 10.89 -3.15
C VAL A 29 12.90 11.87 -3.64
N GLU A 30 12.58 12.67 -4.65
CA GLU A 30 13.53 13.56 -5.34
C GLU A 30 13.53 15.00 -4.78
N GLY A 31 12.67 15.30 -3.82
CA GLY A 31 12.58 16.62 -3.19
C GLY A 31 12.08 17.72 -4.14
N ALA A 32 12.71 18.89 -4.08
CA ALA A 32 12.29 20.09 -4.82
C ALA A 32 12.31 19.92 -6.35
N ASP A 33 13.22 19.10 -6.88
CA ASP A 33 13.35 18.87 -8.32
C ASP A 33 12.45 17.74 -8.86
N GLY A 34 11.65 17.10 -8.00
CA GLY A 34 10.81 15.96 -8.39
C GLY A 34 9.81 16.28 -9.50
N LEU A 35 9.23 17.49 -9.53
CA LEU A 35 8.31 17.90 -10.60
C LEU A 35 9.04 18.09 -11.94
N LYS A 36 10.23 18.69 -11.92
CA LYS A 36 11.04 18.89 -13.13
C LYS A 36 11.43 17.54 -13.74
N LYS A 37 11.95 16.62 -12.91
CA LYS A 37 12.30 15.25 -13.31
C LYS A 37 11.09 14.47 -13.85
N LEU A 38 9.93 14.60 -13.23
CA LEU A 38 8.70 13.95 -13.73
C LEU A 38 8.25 14.51 -15.09
N ILE A 39 8.33 15.82 -15.29
CA ILE A 39 7.99 16.46 -16.57
C ILE A 39 8.97 16.01 -17.66
N GLU A 40 10.27 16.01 -17.40
CA GLU A 40 11.28 15.53 -18.34
C GLU A 40 11.05 14.07 -18.72
N LYS A 41 10.75 13.23 -17.74
CA LYS A 41 10.42 11.82 -17.96
C LYS A 41 9.13 11.65 -18.78
N THR A 42 8.10 12.44 -18.51
CA THR A 42 6.81 12.38 -19.22
C THR A 42 6.93 12.89 -20.66
N LYS A 43 7.80 13.87 -20.92
CA LYS A 43 8.11 14.34 -22.28
C LYS A 43 8.76 13.25 -23.13
N LYS A 44 9.62 12.41 -22.54
CA LYS A 44 10.25 11.27 -23.22
C LYS A 44 9.30 10.07 -23.34
N HIS A 45 8.51 9.82 -22.30
CA HIS A 45 7.57 8.71 -22.21
C HIS A 45 6.21 9.20 -21.67
N PRO A 46 5.21 9.46 -22.53
CA PRO A 46 3.90 9.96 -22.11
C PRO A 46 3.18 9.06 -21.08
N THR A 47 3.50 7.76 -21.09
CA THR A 47 2.96 6.76 -20.14
C THR A 47 3.68 6.73 -18.79
N ALA A 48 4.71 7.58 -18.58
CA ALA A 48 5.48 7.65 -17.34
C ALA A 48 4.62 7.89 -16.10
N LEU A 49 3.54 8.65 -16.23
CA LEU A 49 2.58 8.95 -15.15
C LEU A 49 1.84 7.70 -14.63
N TRP A 50 1.75 6.65 -15.44
CA TRP A 50 1.14 5.37 -15.06
C TRP A 50 2.17 4.28 -14.74
N GLN A 51 3.47 4.62 -14.72
CA GLN A 51 4.47 3.65 -14.27
C GLN A 51 4.22 3.26 -12.81
N GLY A 52 4.09 1.95 -12.59
CA GLY A 52 3.72 1.42 -11.27
C GLY A 52 2.22 1.23 -11.06
N ALA A 53 1.34 1.58 -12.02
CA ALA A 53 -0.12 1.49 -11.89
C ALA A 53 -0.59 0.08 -11.52
N VAL A 54 -0.09 -0.96 -12.22
CA VAL A 54 -0.43 -2.36 -11.92
C VAL A 54 -0.02 -2.72 -10.49
N GLY A 55 1.17 -2.31 -10.06
CA GLY A 55 1.65 -2.50 -8.69
C GLY A 55 0.78 -1.78 -7.67
N ALA A 56 0.29 -0.58 -7.98
CA ALA A 56 -0.62 0.18 -7.13
C ALA A 56 -1.99 -0.52 -7.03
N MET A 57 -2.53 -1.02 -8.14
CA MET A 57 -3.78 -1.77 -8.20
C MET A 57 -3.66 -3.08 -7.40
N THR A 58 -2.61 -3.86 -7.62
CA THR A 58 -2.40 -5.14 -6.93
C THR A 58 -2.13 -4.93 -5.45
N ALA A 59 -1.32 -3.93 -5.07
CA ALA A 59 -1.13 -3.56 -3.66
C ALA A 59 -2.43 -3.13 -2.99
N THR A 60 -3.32 -2.44 -3.71
CA THR A 60 -4.65 -2.07 -3.22
C THR A 60 -5.48 -3.30 -2.95
N TRP A 61 -5.57 -4.19 -3.92
CA TRP A 61 -6.40 -5.37 -3.82
C TRP A 61 -5.91 -6.31 -2.71
N VAL A 62 -4.60 -6.59 -2.68
CA VAL A 62 -3.92 -7.41 -1.66
C VAL A 62 -3.87 -6.73 -0.29
N GLY A 63 -4.01 -5.41 -0.20
CA GLY A 63 -4.22 -4.74 1.08
C GLY A 63 -5.67 -4.83 1.55
N HIS A 64 -6.60 -4.45 0.68
CA HIS A 64 -8.00 -4.28 1.00
C HIS A 64 -8.67 -5.61 1.34
N TYR A 65 -8.42 -6.67 0.56
CA TYR A 65 -9.06 -7.96 0.80
C TYR A 65 -8.69 -8.58 2.17
N PRO A 66 -7.41 -8.73 2.56
CA PRO A 66 -7.05 -9.27 3.87
C PRO A 66 -7.51 -8.39 5.04
N TRP A 67 -7.57 -7.07 4.86
CA TRP A 67 -8.11 -6.17 5.88
C TRP A 67 -9.56 -6.52 6.21
N PHE A 68 -10.43 -6.54 5.19
CA PHE A 68 -11.86 -6.83 5.38
C PHE A 68 -12.11 -8.27 5.83
N TYR A 69 -11.33 -9.23 5.30
CA TYR A 69 -11.43 -10.61 5.73
C TYR A 69 -11.12 -10.76 7.23
N THR A 70 -9.98 -10.21 7.68
CA THR A 70 -9.56 -10.24 9.09
C THR A 70 -10.57 -9.50 9.97
N ASN A 71 -11.06 -8.35 9.51
CA ASN A 71 -12.05 -7.56 10.24
C ASN A 71 -13.35 -8.34 10.47
N ASN A 72 -13.89 -8.96 9.41
CA ASN A 72 -15.12 -9.72 9.48
C ASN A 72 -14.97 -10.95 10.38
N GLN A 73 -13.88 -11.71 10.21
CA GLN A 73 -13.61 -12.90 11.02
C GLN A 73 -13.43 -12.57 12.51
N LEU A 74 -12.66 -11.54 12.85
CA LEU A 74 -12.50 -11.14 14.24
C LEU A 74 -13.78 -10.55 14.83
N ARG A 75 -14.63 -9.91 14.02
CA ARG A 75 -15.96 -9.45 14.46
C ARG A 75 -16.91 -10.61 14.78
N GLU A 76 -16.73 -11.78 14.18
CA GLU A 76 -17.53 -12.97 14.46
C GLU A 76 -17.00 -13.74 15.68
N VAL A 77 -15.67 -13.91 15.77
CA VAL A 77 -15.04 -14.78 16.76
C VAL A 77 -14.82 -14.08 18.11
N LEU A 78 -14.48 -12.79 18.11
CA LEU A 78 -14.12 -12.09 19.34
C LEU A 78 -15.39 -11.69 20.11
N PRO A 79 -15.65 -12.19 21.33
CA PRO A 79 -16.83 -11.81 22.10
C PRO A 79 -16.80 -10.33 22.50
N GLN A 80 -17.95 -9.78 22.86
CA GLN A 80 -18.01 -8.43 23.45
C GLN A 80 -17.39 -8.47 24.85
N PHE A 81 -16.62 -7.44 25.19
CA PHE A 81 -16.08 -7.34 26.53
C PHE A 81 -17.07 -6.67 27.48
N ASP A 82 -17.24 -7.26 28.66
CA ASP A 82 -18.19 -6.80 29.67
C ASP A 82 -17.57 -5.72 30.58
N PHE A 83 -17.33 -4.55 30.01
CA PHE A 83 -16.91 -3.35 30.74
C PHE A 83 -17.29 -2.07 29.97
N MET A 84 -17.28 -0.92 30.65
CA MET A 84 -17.75 0.38 30.14
C MET A 84 -17.22 0.76 28.74
N TYR A 85 -15.97 0.41 28.43
CA TYR A 85 -15.33 0.69 27.14
C TYR A 85 -15.08 -0.55 26.27
N GLY A 86 -15.67 -1.70 26.64
CA GLY A 86 -15.40 -3.00 26.03
C GLY A 86 -15.58 -3.04 24.52
N LYS A 87 -16.66 -2.41 24.04
CA LYS A 87 -16.95 -2.26 22.61
C LYS A 87 -15.85 -1.51 21.85
N TYR A 88 -15.32 -0.43 22.43
CA TYR A 88 -14.29 0.40 21.80
C TYR A 88 -12.94 -0.31 21.77
N VAL A 89 -12.54 -0.93 22.88
CA VAL A 89 -11.29 -1.71 22.96
C VAL A 89 -11.32 -2.87 21.97
N ARG A 90 -12.46 -3.56 21.86
CA ARG A 90 -12.67 -4.63 20.90
C ARG A 90 -12.52 -4.13 19.46
N ASN A 91 -13.23 -3.07 19.08
CA ASN A 91 -13.14 -2.51 17.74
C ASN A 91 -11.72 -2.02 17.41
N ALA A 92 -11.05 -1.40 18.39
CA ALA A 92 -9.69 -0.93 18.24
C ALA A 92 -8.69 -2.08 17.98
N ALA A 93 -8.79 -3.17 18.75
CA ALA A 93 -7.97 -4.36 18.56
C ALA A 93 -8.21 -5.02 17.19
N ILE A 94 -9.49 -5.11 16.76
CA ILE A 94 -9.86 -5.65 15.45
C ILE A 94 -9.30 -4.76 14.32
N GLY A 95 -9.46 -3.44 14.42
CA GLY A 95 -8.95 -2.48 13.45
C GLY A 95 -7.42 -2.55 13.32
N PHE A 96 -6.71 -2.63 14.45
CA PHE A 96 -5.26 -2.79 14.47
C PHE A 96 -4.81 -4.11 13.82
N ALA A 97 -5.40 -5.24 14.22
CA ALA A 97 -5.06 -6.55 13.68
C ALA A 97 -5.32 -6.62 12.17
N SER A 98 -6.45 -6.06 11.72
CA SER A 98 -6.81 -5.98 10.30
C SER A 98 -5.79 -5.15 9.52
N ALA A 99 -5.34 -4.02 10.07
CA ALA A 99 -4.30 -3.18 9.47
C ALA A 99 -2.95 -3.90 9.40
N ALA A 100 -2.52 -4.58 10.47
CA ALA A 100 -1.26 -5.29 10.52
C ALA A 100 -1.18 -6.43 9.48
N VAL A 101 -2.26 -7.22 9.34
CA VAL A 101 -2.35 -8.28 8.32
C VAL A 101 -2.32 -7.68 6.92
N SER A 102 -3.11 -6.64 6.68
CA SER A 102 -3.15 -5.92 5.39
C SER A 102 -1.80 -5.37 4.96
N ASP A 103 -1.08 -4.74 5.90
CA ASP A 103 0.23 -4.17 5.62
C ASP A 103 1.26 -5.26 5.35
N THR A 104 1.24 -6.35 6.10
CA THR A 104 2.14 -7.49 5.89
C THR A 104 1.95 -8.10 4.49
N CYS A 105 0.71 -8.31 4.07
CA CYS A 105 0.42 -8.88 2.74
C CYS A 105 0.73 -7.92 1.59
N SER A 106 0.54 -6.60 1.77
CA SER A 106 0.69 -5.63 0.69
C SER A 106 2.06 -4.95 0.62
N ASN A 107 2.94 -5.13 1.62
CA ASN A 107 4.17 -4.35 1.75
C ASN A 107 5.11 -4.49 0.55
N SER A 108 5.38 -5.72 0.11
CA SER A 108 6.31 -6.00 -0.99
C SER A 108 5.86 -5.36 -2.30
N LEU A 109 4.55 -5.41 -2.59
CA LEU A 109 3.96 -4.76 -3.76
C LEU A 109 4.08 -3.24 -3.69
N ARG A 110 3.90 -2.66 -2.50
CA ARG A 110 4.10 -1.22 -2.30
C ARG A 110 5.55 -0.82 -2.51
N VAL A 111 6.52 -1.61 -2.03
CA VAL A 111 7.95 -1.39 -2.25
C VAL A 111 8.27 -1.42 -3.75
N LEU A 112 7.85 -2.49 -4.45
CA LEU A 112 8.05 -2.64 -5.89
C LEU A 112 7.42 -1.49 -6.70
N LYS A 113 6.20 -1.08 -6.34
CA LYS A 113 5.51 0.06 -6.94
C LYS A 113 6.34 1.33 -6.78
N THR A 114 6.78 1.67 -5.56
CA THR A 114 7.56 2.89 -5.31
C THR A 114 8.87 2.89 -6.08
N THR A 115 9.61 1.77 -6.07
CA THR A 115 10.89 1.65 -6.79
C THR A 115 10.72 1.86 -8.29
N ARG A 116 9.67 1.28 -8.89
CA ARG A 116 9.39 1.46 -10.32
C ARG A 116 8.90 2.87 -10.65
N GLN A 117 8.07 3.46 -9.80
CA GLN A 117 7.49 4.78 -10.03
C GLN A 117 8.56 5.89 -9.97
N THR A 118 9.56 5.75 -9.11
CA THR A 118 10.65 6.73 -8.95
C THR A 118 11.90 6.43 -9.76
N ALA A 119 12.02 5.26 -10.39
CA ALA A 119 13.15 4.96 -11.27
C ALA A 119 13.19 5.95 -12.45
N LEU A 120 14.37 6.47 -12.79
CA LEU A 120 14.55 7.39 -13.93
C LEU A 120 14.25 6.67 -15.24
N GLU A 121 14.79 5.46 -15.39
CA GLU A 121 14.57 4.59 -16.53
C GLU A 121 13.46 3.57 -16.25
N PRO A 122 12.66 3.18 -17.27
CA PRO A 122 11.61 2.19 -17.10
C PRO A 122 12.20 0.80 -16.76
N ILE A 123 12.05 0.37 -15.50
CA ILE A 123 12.47 -0.96 -15.04
C ILE A 123 11.27 -1.92 -14.93
N SER A 124 11.48 -3.20 -15.22
CA SER A 124 10.43 -4.22 -15.05
C SER A 124 10.17 -4.52 -13.56
N TYR A 125 9.05 -5.14 -13.21
CA TYR A 125 8.79 -5.55 -11.82
C TYR A 125 9.82 -6.58 -11.33
N MET A 126 10.27 -7.46 -12.22
CA MET A 126 11.23 -8.50 -11.89
C MET A 126 12.62 -7.92 -11.71
N ASP A 127 12.99 -6.93 -12.53
CA ASP A 127 14.26 -6.24 -12.39
C ASP A 127 14.28 -5.35 -11.15
N SER A 128 13.15 -4.68 -10.81
CA SER A 128 13.00 -3.99 -9.53
C SER A 128 13.20 -4.94 -8.35
N ALA A 129 12.59 -6.12 -8.39
CA ALA A 129 12.70 -7.11 -7.32
C ALA A 129 14.15 -7.60 -7.16
N LYS A 130 14.80 -7.96 -8.27
CA LYS A 130 16.21 -8.37 -8.30
C LYS A 130 17.12 -7.28 -7.75
N ALA A 131 16.97 -6.04 -8.22
CA ALA A 131 17.79 -4.91 -7.77
C ALA A 131 17.62 -4.61 -6.27
N ILE A 132 16.42 -4.80 -5.72
CA ILE A 132 16.19 -4.66 -4.28
C ILE A 132 16.83 -5.82 -3.51
N ILE A 133 16.65 -7.06 -3.97
CA ILE A 133 17.20 -8.25 -3.30
C ILE A 133 18.73 -8.22 -3.33
N GLU A 134 19.35 -7.80 -4.43
CA GLU A 134 20.81 -7.68 -4.52
C GLU A 134 21.37 -6.62 -3.56
N LYS A 135 20.64 -5.51 -3.34
CA LYS A 135 21.11 -4.42 -2.47
C LYS A 135 20.77 -4.60 -0.99
N GLU A 136 19.58 -5.12 -0.69
CA GLU A 136 19.01 -5.14 0.67
C GLU A 136 18.44 -6.50 1.07
N GLY A 137 18.59 -7.51 0.22
CA GLY A 137 18.05 -8.86 0.44
C GLY A 137 16.53 -8.92 0.45
N TYR A 138 16.01 -10.07 0.89
CA TYR A 138 14.58 -10.26 1.11
C TYR A 138 14.01 -9.35 2.20
N ALA A 139 14.86 -8.93 3.16
CA ALA A 139 14.48 -7.96 4.19
C ALA A 139 14.10 -6.60 3.58
N GLY A 140 14.81 -6.15 2.53
CA GLY A 140 14.45 -4.94 1.80
C GLY A 140 13.13 -5.07 1.03
N LEU A 141 12.90 -6.22 0.40
CA LEU A 141 11.68 -6.43 -0.38
C LEU A 141 10.42 -6.51 0.50
N PHE A 142 10.48 -7.25 1.62
CA PHE A 142 9.31 -7.49 2.46
C PHE A 142 9.22 -6.57 3.68
N GLY A 143 10.35 -6.11 4.22
CA GLY A 143 10.41 -5.37 5.49
C GLY A 143 10.55 -3.86 5.37
N ARG A 144 10.92 -3.32 4.20
CA ARG A 144 11.15 -1.88 4.03
C ARG A 144 9.89 -1.08 4.36
N GLY A 145 10.00 -0.21 5.37
CA GLY A 145 8.91 0.65 5.86
C GLY A 145 7.76 -0.09 6.56
N LEU A 146 7.83 -1.41 6.76
CA LEU A 146 6.73 -2.22 7.29
C LEU A 146 6.39 -1.84 8.74
N LYS A 147 7.41 -1.71 9.60
CA LYS A 147 7.22 -1.36 11.02
C LYS A 147 6.45 -0.05 11.19
N THR A 148 6.86 0.98 10.44
CA THR A 148 6.21 2.29 10.47
C THR A 148 4.79 2.20 9.96
N ARG A 149 4.53 1.45 8.88
CA ARG A 149 3.17 1.27 8.33
C ARG A 149 2.24 0.58 9.32
N ILE A 150 2.67 -0.54 9.90
CA ILE A 150 1.88 -1.28 10.90
C ILE A 150 1.54 -0.35 12.07
N LEU A 151 2.48 0.46 12.54
CA LEU A 151 2.23 1.40 13.63
C LEU A 151 1.21 2.49 13.21
N THR A 152 1.45 3.19 12.10
CA THR A 152 0.60 4.31 11.69
C THR A 152 -0.79 3.85 11.28
N ASN A 153 -0.87 2.81 10.45
CA ASN A 153 -2.14 2.26 9.97
C ASN A 153 -2.84 1.47 11.08
N GLY A 154 -2.10 0.85 11.99
CA GLY A 154 -2.65 0.17 13.16
C GLY A 154 -3.31 1.16 14.11
N ILE A 155 -2.66 2.29 14.42
CA ILE A 155 -3.28 3.36 15.22
C ILE A 155 -4.49 3.94 14.50
N GLN A 156 -4.40 4.21 13.20
CA GLN A 156 -5.53 4.69 12.41
C GLN A 156 -6.69 3.68 12.43
N GLY A 157 -6.39 2.40 12.25
CA GLY A 157 -7.36 1.31 12.33
C GLY A 157 -7.99 1.23 13.71
N ALA A 158 -7.21 1.40 14.77
CA ALA A 158 -7.71 1.37 16.14
C ALA A 158 -8.65 2.54 16.47
N LEU A 159 -8.42 3.72 15.89
CA LEU A 159 -9.20 4.93 16.17
C LEU A 159 -10.48 5.06 15.35
N PHE A 160 -10.49 4.53 14.11
CA PHE A 160 -11.56 4.80 13.14
C PHE A 160 -12.37 3.56 12.71
N THR A 161 -12.21 2.41 13.37
CA THR A 161 -12.94 1.14 13.10
C THR A 161 -13.96 0.81 14.18
#